data_AF-A0A7Y3N5A8-F1
#
_entry.id   AF-A0A7Y3N5A8-F1
#
_cell.length_a   1.000
_cell.length_b   1.000
_cell.length_c   1.000
_cell.angle_alpha   90.00
_cell.angle_beta   90.00
_cell.angle_gamma   90.00
#
_symmetry.space_group_name_H-M   'P 1'
#
loop_
_entity.id
_entity.type
_entity.pdbx_description
1 polymer ?
#
loop_
_entity_poly.entity_id
_entity_poly.type
_entity_poly.pdbx_seq_one_letter_code
_entity_poly.pdbx_strand_id
1 'polypeptide(L)'
;MKRLLSLLLWLTWAVSYAMEDTDLMKRFPSESSYLQELLSVTQLEWNGTLDSLVSTTQKKWLRLPKQERWHLTETRVLDDVEKIYALMEKMGFFREISTKELYFDHAVVLGGAFFRVQNRMNFLADLWKRGMRFRELIFLTGERPLDPEIEPQTNFTHSQGIPQNEAEMMLYVHRYLDAPREMKELPLRVISVPFDKINGKRPTRADTIRAWLEGSPNLGKCLFVSNQPYCMYDTLVIRNNFPKSLSFEMVGSAADHLDVNTNVLLDNLARCLYEELQLKRKV
;
A
#
# COMPACT_ATOMS: atom_id res chain seq x y z
N MET A 1 -11.57 6.53 43.33
CA MET A 1 -10.13 6.37 43.02
C MET A 1 -9.83 5.27 41.99
N LYS A 2 -10.21 4.00 42.20
CA LYS A 2 -9.87 2.89 41.27
C LYS A 2 -10.32 3.08 39.80
N ARG A 3 -11.50 3.67 39.56
CA ARG A 3 -12.01 3.97 38.21
C ARG A 3 -11.28 5.11 37.48
N LEU A 4 -10.68 6.04 38.23
CA LEU A 4 -9.90 7.14 37.64
C LEU A 4 -8.52 6.65 37.21
N LEU A 5 -7.91 5.77 38.01
CA LEU A 5 -6.63 5.13 37.71
C LEU A 5 -6.72 4.20 36.49
N SER A 6 -7.82 3.45 36.34
CA SER A 6 -8.03 2.58 35.17
C SER A 6 -8.21 3.37 33.88
N LEU A 7 -8.86 4.54 33.93
CA LEU A 7 -9.04 5.41 32.76
C LEU A 7 -7.70 6.05 32.34
N LEU A 8 -6.90 6.48 33.30
CA LEU A 8 -5.56 7.04 33.06
C LEU A 8 -4.60 6.00 32.48
N LEU A 9 -4.62 4.75 32.98
CA LEU A 9 -3.81 3.66 32.43
C LEU A 9 -4.22 3.29 30.99
N TRP A 10 -5.52 3.26 30.71
CA TRP A 10 -6.04 3.07 29.35
C TRP A 10 -5.63 4.19 28.40
N LEU A 11 -5.70 5.46 28.85
CA LEU A 11 -5.26 6.60 28.06
C LEU A 11 -3.75 6.57 27.80
N THR A 12 -2.92 6.22 28.78
CA THR A 12 -1.47 6.10 28.57
C THR A 12 -1.11 4.96 27.63
N TRP A 13 -1.82 3.83 27.70
CA TRP A 13 -1.58 2.69 26.80
C TRP A 13 -2.04 3.00 25.38
N ALA A 14 -3.23 3.61 25.21
CA ALA A 14 -3.75 4.02 23.91
C ALA A 14 -2.89 5.11 23.25
N VAL A 15 -2.37 6.08 24.03
CA VAL A 15 -1.46 7.11 23.52
C VAL A 15 -0.09 6.53 23.15
N SER A 16 0.48 5.65 23.98
CA SER A 16 1.75 4.98 23.64
C SER A 16 1.62 4.11 22.37
N TYR A 17 0.50 3.39 22.23
CA TYR A 17 0.20 2.56 21.06
C TYR A 17 0.02 3.42 19.79
N ALA A 18 -0.73 4.53 19.88
CA ALA A 18 -0.92 5.45 18.76
C ALA A 18 0.37 6.20 18.35
N MET A 19 1.32 6.40 19.27
CA MET A 19 2.60 7.03 18.98
C MET A 19 3.60 6.07 18.30
N GLU A 20 3.59 4.78 18.63
CA GLU A 20 4.45 3.77 17.97
C GLU A 20 4.05 3.52 16.50
N ASP A 21 2.74 3.47 16.18
CA ASP A 21 2.25 3.04 14.86
C ASP A 21 2.66 3.96 13.69
N THR A 22 2.89 5.26 13.96
CA THR A 22 3.30 6.20 12.92
C THR A 22 4.81 6.35 12.77
N ASP A 23 5.59 5.83 13.72
CA ASP A 23 7.05 5.78 13.61
C ASP A 23 7.49 4.56 12.78
N LEU A 24 6.68 3.49 12.75
CA LEU A 24 6.95 2.29 11.94
C LEU A 24 7.14 2.62 10.45
N MET A 25 6.37 3.57 9.91
CA MET A 25 6.48 4.01 8.52
C MET A 25 7.62 5.00 8.27
N LYS A 26 8.21 5.56 9.34
CA LYS A 26 9.41 6.41 9.26
C LYS A 26 10.69 5.57 9.29
N ARG A 27 10.65 4.42 9.94
CA ARG A 27 11.79 3.50 10.01
C ARG A 27 11.96 2.77 8.70
N PHE A 28 13.20 2.67 8.26
CA PHE A 28 13.55 1.88 7.11
C PHE A 28 13.49 0.38 7.44
N PRO A 29 12.99 -0.48 6.53
CA PRO A 29 12.98 -1.92 6.77
C PRO A 29 14.37 -2.47 7.10
N SER A 30 15.44 -1.93 6.48
CA SER A 30 16.82 -2.38 6.74
C SER A 30 17.31 -2.12 8.17
N GLU A 31 16.67 -1.21 8.90
CA GLU A 31 17.03 -0.84 10.27
C GLU A 31 16.28 -1.69 11.32
N SER A 32 15.36 -2.55 10.88
CA SER A 32 14.62 -3.44 11.76
C SER A 32 15.48 -4.60 12.25
N SER A 33 15.58 -4.79 13.57
CA SER A 33 16.19 -6.00 14.16
C SER A 33 15.47 -7.28 13.74
N TYR A 34 14.17 -7.20 13.45
CA TYR A 34 13.37 -8.34 12.98
C TYR A 34 13.73 -8.77 11.56
N LEU A 35 14.30 -7.87 10.74
CA LEU A 35 14.78 -8.24 9.42
C LEU A 35 15.96 -9.22 9.52
N GLN A 36 16.89 -9.01 10.47
CA GLN A 36 18.02 -9.92 10.65
C GLN A 36 17.57 -11.33 11.03
N GLU A 37 16.57 -11.42 11.91
CA GLU A 37 15.96 -12.71 12.26
C GLU A 37 15.26 -13.35 11.05
N LEU A 38 14.54 -12.56 10.24
CA LEU A 38 13.90 -13.04 9.02
C LEU A 38 14.92 -13.57 7.99
N LEU A 39 16.04 -12.88 7.82
CA LEU A 39 17.13 -13.35 6.94
C LEU A 39 17.70 -14.68 7.43
N SER A 40 17.84 -14.87 8.75
CA SER A 40 18.25 -16.16 9.31
C SER A 40 17.23 -17.27 9.06
N VAL A 41 15.93 -16.99 9.26
CA VAL A 41 14.85 -17.98 9.03
C VAL A 41 14.78 -18.39 7.56
N THR A 42 15.01 -17.45 6.65
CA THR A 42 15.00 -17.69 5.20
C THR A 42 16.37 -18.09 4.64
N GLN A 43 17.36 -18.33 5.52
CA GLN A 43 18.71 -18.77 5.19
C GLN A 43 19.38 -17.89 4.11
N LEU A 44 19.21 -16.57 4.22
CA LEU A 44 19.80 -15.60 3.32
C LEU A 44 21.15 -15.10 3.82
N GLU A 45 22.19 -15.37 3.03
CA GLU A 45 23.51 -14.82 3.24
C GLU A 45 23.60 -13.38 2.71
N TRP A 46 24.16 -12.49 3.53
CA TRP A 46 24.42 -11.09 3.20
C TRP A 46 25.64 -10.60 3.97
N ASN A 47 26.34 -9.59 3.45
CA ASN A 47 27.61 -9.12 4.01
C ASN A 47 27.49 -7.93 4.99
N GLY A 48 26.29 -7.63 5.49
CA GLY A 48 26.06 -6.46 6.35
C GLY A 48 25.75 -5.15 5.63
N THR A 49 25.81 -5.10 4.29
CA THR A 49 25.49 -3.89 3.51
C THR A 49 24.08 -3.93 2.90
N LEU A 50 23.47 -2.76 2.71
CA LEU A 50 22.16 -2.63 2.05
C LEU A 50 22.21 -3.12 0.58
N ASP A 51 23.31 -2.89 -0.13
CA ASP A 51 23.51 -3.40 -1.49
C ASP A 51 23.49 -4.93 -1.55
N SER A 52 24.21 -5.60 -0.65
CA SER A 52 24.19 -7.07 -0.56
C SER A 52 22.80 -7.57 -0.17
N LEU A 53 22.15 -6.91 0.77
CA LEU A 53 20.80 -7.25 1.22
C LEU A 53 19.79 -7.16 0.08
N VAL A 54 19.81 -6.06 -0.69
CA VAL A 54 18.97 -5.90 -1.88
C VAL A 54 19.31 -6.94 -2.93
N SER A 55 20.59 -7.15 -3.25
CA SER A 55 21.00 -8.15 -4.24
C SER A 55 20.49 -9.56 -3.88
N THR A 56 20.70 -10.00 -2.63
CA THR A 56 20.27 -11.33 -2.17
C THR A 56 18.74 -11.46 -2.17
N THR A 57 18.01 -10.49 -1.62
CA THR A 57 16.54 -10.54 -1.54
C THR A 57 15.87 -10.40 -2.90
N GLN A 58 16.40 -9.58 -3.81
CA GLN A 58 15.91 -9.49 -5.19
C GLN A 58 16.09 -10.81 -5.93
N LYS A 59 17.16 -11.56 -5.66
CA LYS A 59 17.39 -12.88 -6.26
C LYS A 59 16.48 -13.96 -5.67
N LYS A 60 16.24 -13.93 -4.36
CA LYS A 60 15.64 -15.05 -3.61
C LYS A 60 14.18 -14.86 -3.26
N TRP A 61 13.73 -13.63 -3.05
CA TRP A 61 12.38 -13.32 -2.60
C TRP A 61 11.49 -12.76 -3.71
N LEU A 62 12.04 -11.91 -4.58
CA LEU A 62 11.27 -11.29 -5.67
C LEU A 62 10.66 -12.34 -6.60
N ARG A 63 9.45 -12.05 -7.09
CA ARG A 63 8.80 -12.82 -8.15
C ARG A 63 9.61 -12.79 -9.45
N LEU A 64 9.45 -13.82 -10.27
CA LEU A 64 10.11 -13.89 -11.58
C LEU A 64 9.52 -12.88 -12.57
N PRO A 65 10.27 -12.49 -13.63
CA PRO A 65 9.71 -11.69 -14.71
C PRO A 65 8.44 -12.32 -15.29
N LYS A 66 7.45 -11.48 -15.61
CA LYS A 66 6.12 -11.89 -16.14
C LYS A 66 5.24 -12.70 -15.16
N GLN A 67 5.68 -12.90 -13.92
CA GLN A 67 4.86 -13.49 -12.86
C GLN A 67 4.12 -12.39 -12.09
N GLU A 68 2.82 -12.60 -11.86
CA GLU A 68 2.02 -11.69 -11.04
C GLU A 68 1.98 -12.12 -9.57
N ARG A 69 1.57 -11.21 -8.67
CA ARG A 69 1.58 -11.50 -7.22
C ARG A 69 0.62 -12.63 -6.87
N TRP A 70 -0.52 -12.72 -7.54
CA TRP A 70 -1.48 -13.81 -7.35
C TRP A 70 -0.98 -15.15 -7.92
N HIS A 71 0.00 -15.16 -8.82
CA HIS A 71 0.68 -16.38 -9.26
C HIS A 71 1.75 -16.87 -8.27
N LEU A 72 2.01 -16.12 -7.18
CA LEU A 72 2.89 -16.58 -6.11
C LEU A 72 2.13 -17.55 -5.22
N THR A 73 2.19 -18.83 -5.57
CA THR A 73 1.78 -19.93 -4.70
C THR A 73 2.79 -20.13 -3.56
N GLU A 74 2.43 -20.84 -2.49
CA GLU A 74 3.37 -21.27 -1.43
C GLU A 74 4.32 -22.38 -1.90
N THR A 75 4.91 -22.23 -3.08
CA THR A 75 5.78 -23.25 -3.69
C THR A 75 7.20 -23.23 -3.15
N ARG A 76 7.59 -22.16 -2.44
CA ARG A 76 8.81 -22.18 -1.63
C ARG A 76 8.48 -22.94 -0.36
N VAL A 77 9.14 -24.08 -0.16
CA VAL A 77 9.18 -24.74 1.14
C VAL A 77 9.88 -23.77 2.08
N LEU A 78 9.09 -23.07 2.88
CA LEU A 78 9.58 -22.18 3.92
C LEU A 78 9.47 -22.97 5.21
N ASP A 79 10.61 -23.17 5.87
CA ASP A 79 10.70 -24.06 7.04
C ASP A 79 9.87 -23.56 8.23
N ASP A 80 9.58 -22.25 8.30
CA ASP A 80 8.91 -21.63 9.45
C ASP A 80 7.99 -20.46 9.04
N VAL A 81 6.90 -20.79 8.36
CA VAL A 81 5.90 -19.83 7.88
C VAL A 81 5.29 -19.01 9.03
N GLU A 82 4.95 -19.63 10.15
CA GLU A 82 4.39 -18.94 11.33
C GLU A 82 5.34 -17.88 11.88
N LYS A 83 6.64 -18.22 11.99
CA LYS A 83 7.64 -17.25 12.42
C LYS A 83 7.82 -16.11 11.43
N ILE A 84 7.74 -16.38 10.12
CA ILE A 84 7.78 -15.31 9.11
C ILE A 84 6.61 -14.35 9.31
N TYR A 85 5.38 -14.86 9.48
CA TYR A 85 4.21 -14.01 9.77
C TYR A 85 4.43 -13.16 11.03
N ALA A 86 4.87 -13.77 12.13
CA ALA A 86 5.13 -13.06 13.38
C ALA A 86 6.18 -11.95 13.23
N LEU A 87 7.23 -12.18 12.43
CA LEU A 87 8.26 -11.17 12.14
C LEU A 87 7.71 -10.05 11.24
N MET A 88 6.93 -10.38 10.21
CA MET A 88 6.28 -9.39 9.34
C MET A 88 5.28 -8.52 10.11
N GLU A 89 4.56 -9.09 11.08
CA GLU A 89 3.67 -8.35 11.97
C GLU A 89 4.43 -7.35 12.84
N LYS A 90 5.53 -7.79 13.47
CA LYS A 90 6.40 -6.91 14.26
C LYS A 90 7.03 -5.78 13.43
N MET A 91 7.21 -5.99 12.12
CA MET A 91 7.65 -4.96 11.17
C MET A 91 6.50 -4.07 10.65
N GLY A 92 5.26 -4.29 11.09
CA GLY A 92 4.12 -3.43 10.75
C GLY A 92 3.45 -3.74 9.41
N PHE A 93 3.62 -4.94 8.85
CA PHE A 93 3.01 -5.29 7.55
C PHE A 93 1.53 -5.69 7.61
N PHE A 94 0.93 -5.83 8.79
CA PHE A 94 -0.49 -6.25 8.92
C PHE A 94 -1.40 -5.20 9.55
N ARG A 95 -0.86 -4.31 10.39
CA ARG A 95 -1.66 -3.37 11.17
C ARG A 95 -2.28 -2.28 10.31
N GLU A 96 -3.49 -1.86 10.68
CA GLU A 96 -4.11 -0.67 10.09
C GLU A 96 -3.17 0.54 10.26
N ILE A 97 -3.03 1.33 9.20
CA ILE A 97 -2.37 2.63 9.27
C ILE A 97 -3.44 3.69 9.15
N SER A 98 -3.67 4.40 10.25
CA SER A 98 -4.64 5.51 10.31
C SER A 98 -3.95 6.86 10.14
N THR A 99 -4.75 7.90 9.93
CA THR A 99 -4.27 9.28 9.79
C THR A 99 -4.25 10.00 11.13
N LYS A 100 -3.29 10.92 11.31
CA LYS A 100 -3.26 11.83 12.48
C LYS A 100 -4.03 13.12 12.25
N GLU A 101 -4.37 13.39 11.00
CA GLU A 101 -4.86 14.67 10.54
C GLU A 101 -6.31 14.51 10.09
N LEU A 102 -7.12 15.52 10.37
CA LEU A 102 -8.55 15.46 10.04
C LEU A 102 -8.87 16.09 8.68
N TYR A 103 -7.93 16.84 8.10
CA TYR A 103 -8.16 17.61 6.88
C TYR A 103 -6.99 17.47 5.90
N PHE A 104 -7.33 17.17 4.65
CA PHE A 104 -6.43 17.08 3.53
C PHE A 104 -6.96 17.90 2.34
N ASP A 105 -6.08 18.28 1.43
CA ASP A 105 -6.53 18.84 0.15
C ASP A 105 -6.96 17.69 -0.77
N HIS A 106 -6.19 16.61 -0.80
CA HIS A 106 -6.41 15.47 -1.69
C HIS A 106 -6.42 14.15 -0.94
N ALA A 107 -7.40 13.29 -1.24
CA ALA A 107 -7.28 11.85 -1.01
C ALA A 107 -6.87 11.17 -2.32
N VAL A 108 -5.75 10.47 -2.30
CA VAL A 108 -5.13 9.86 -3.47
C VAL A 108 -5.22 8.34 -3.34
N VAL A 109 -6.12 7.73 -4.10
CA VAL A 109 -6.35 6.29 -4.07
C VAL A 109 -5.48 5.63 -5.13
N LEU A 110 -4.61 4.72 -4.68
CA LEU A 110 -3.73 3.97 -5.56
C LEU A 110 -4.50 2.87 -6.29
N GLY A 111 -4.14 2.62 -7.55
CA GLY A 111 -4.61 1.50 -8.35
C GLY A 111 -4.23 0.12 -7.82
N GLY A 112 -4.99 -0.90 -8.20
CA GLY A 112 -4.79 -2.30 -7.85
C GLY A 112 -5.83 -3.22 -8.51
N ALA A 113 -5.92 -4.46 -8.01
CA ALA A 113 -7.00 -5.38 -8.36
C ALA A 113 -8.34 -4.92 -7.76
N PHE A 114 -9.46 -5.34 -8.35
CA PHE A 114 -10.83 -5.01 -7.93
C PHE A 114 -11.03 -4.98 -6.40
N PHE A 115 -10.84 -6.12 -5.73
CA PHE A 115 -11.06 -6.20 -4.27
C PHE A 115 -10.14 -5.29 -3.46
N ARG A 116 -8.92 -5.01 -3.95
CA ARG A 116 -7.99 -4.10 -3.27
C ARG A 116 -8.45 -2.65 -3.40
N VAL A 117 -8.89 -2.24 -4.59
CA VAL A 117 -9.47 -0.90 -4.80
C VAL A 117 -10.74 -0.75 -3.97
N GLN A 118 -11.62 -1.76 -3.96
CA GLN A 118 -12.82 -1.76 -3.13
C GLN A 118 -12.47 -1.58 -1.64
N ASN A 119 -11.50 -2.33 -1.12
CA ASN A 119 -11.06 -2.20 0.27
C ASN A 119 -10.48 -0.80 0.57
N ARG A 120 -9.72 -0.19 -0.35
CA ARG A 120 -9.22 1.20 -0.18
C ARG A 120 -10.37 2.18 -0.08
N MET A 121 -11.35 2.06 -0.96
CA MET A 121 -12.49 2.96 -1.02
C MET A 121 -13.40 2.80 0.21
N ASN A 122 -13.67 1.57 0.65
CA ASN A 122 -14.39 1.29 1.89
C ASN A 122 -13.66 1.90 3.10
N PHE A 123 -12.35 1.66 3.20
CA PHE A 123 -11.55 2.22 4.29
C PHE A 123 -11.55 3.75 4.30
N LEU A 124 -11.43 4.38 3.13
CA LEU A 124 -11.52 5.84 3.01
C LEU A 124 -12.90 6.37 3.42
N ALA A 125 -13.98 5.67 3.06
CA ALA A 125 -15.34 6.01 3.50
C ALA A 125 -15.50 5.87 5.02
N ASP A 126 -14.84 4.89 5.64
CA ASP A 126 -14.84 4.75 7.09
C ASP A 126 -14.04 5.85 7.79
N LEU A 127 -12.89 6.25 7.26
CA LEU A 127 -12.16 7.43 7.75
C LEU A 127 -13.02 8.70 7.63
N TRP A 128 -13.77 8.84 6.54
CA TRP A 128 -14.73 9.94 6.39
C TRP A 128 -15.81 9.91 7.49
N LYS A 129 -16.40 8.76 7.75
CA LYS A 129 -17.39 8.60 8.85
C LYS A 129 -16.79 8.94 10.23
N ARG A 130 -15.48 8.70 10.43
CA ARG A 130 -14.72 9.06 11.65
C ARG A 130 -14.35 10.55 11.75
N GLY A 131 -14.71 11.37 10.76
CA GLY A 131 -14.53 12.82 10.81
C GLY A 131 -13.39 13.38 9.94
N MET A 132 -12.58 12.52 9.30
CA MET A 132 -11.57 12.98 8.34
C MET A 132 -12.26 13.54 7.07
N ARG A 133 -11.69 14.59 6.47
CA ARG A 133 -12.22 15.25 5.27
C ARG A 133 -11.11 15.55 4.28
N PHE A 134 -11.48 15.63 3.01
CA PHE A 134 -10.61 16.07 1.91
C PHE A 134 -11.44 16.80 0.85
N ARG A 135 -10.79 17.60 0.00
CA ARG A 135 -11.47 18.47 -0.98
C ARG A 135 -11.62 17.84 -2.36
N GLU A 136 -10.68 16.98 -2.76
CA GLU A 136 -10.68 16.30 -4.05
C GLU A 136 -10.25 14.83 -3.87
N LEU A 137 -10.90 13.94 -4.62
CA LEU A 137 -10.53 12.53 -4.74
C LEU A 137 -9.71 12.36 -6.03
N ILE A 138 -8.56 11.69 -5.93
CA ILE A 138 -7.66 11.45 -7.05
C ILE A 138 -7.41 9.95 -7.18
N PHE A 139 -7.64 9.40 -8.37
CA PHE A 139 -7.27 8.03 -8.71
C PHE A 139 -5.97 8.02 -9.49
N LEU A 140 -4.97 7.29 -8.99
CA LEU A 140 -3.71 7.03 -9.70
C LEU A 140 -3.71 5.60 -10.20
N THR A 141 -3.88 5.42 -11.50
CA THR A 141 -4.17 4.11 -12.10
C THR A 141 -3.47 3.91 -13.44
N GLY A 142 -3.36 2.64 -13.85
CA GLY A 142 -2.92 2.28 -15.19
C GLY A 142 -4.08 1.74 -16.03
N GLU A 143 -3.85 1.59 -17.34
CA GLU A 143 -4.83 0.98 -18.25
C GLU A 143 -4.53 -0.50 -18.51
N ARG A 144 -4.06 -1.22 -17.49
CA ARG A 144 -3.88 -2.67 -17.62
C ARG A 144 -5.24 -3.33 -17.89
N PRO A 145 -5.30 -4.36 -18.73
CA PRO A 145 -6.48 -5.23 -18.80
C PRO A 145 -6.78 -5.85 -17.43
N LEU A 146 -8.07 -6.06 -17.17
CA LEU A 146 -8.51 -6.84 -16.01
C LEU A 146 -8.15 -8.31 -16.21
N ASP A 147 -7.77 -8.97 -15.12
CA ASP A 147 -7.44 -10.39 -15.14
C ASP A 147 -8.69 -11.21 -14.75
N PRO A 148 -9.25 -12.05 -15.64
CA PRO A 148 -10.50 -12.75 -15.37
C PRO A 148 -10.40 -13.76 -14.21
N GLU A 149 -9.20 -14.19 -13.81
CA GLU A 149 -9.01 -15.12 -12.69
C GLU A 149 -9.29 -14.44 -11.35
N ILE A 150 -8.80 -13.21 -11.18
CA ILE A 150 -8.90 -12.46 -9.92
C ILE A 150 -9.91 -11.30 -9.98
N GLU A 151 -10.36 -10.94 -11.17
CA GLU A 151 -11.33 -9.89 -11.47
C GLU A 151 -12.43 -10.44 -12.41
N PRO A 152 -13.11 -11.55 -12.03
CA PRO A 152 -14.13 -12.18 -12.87
C PRO A 152 -15.31 -11.24 -13.13
N GLN A 153 -15.97 -11.43 -14.27
CA GLN A 153 -17.12 -10.61 -14.66
C GLN A 153 -18.26 -10.60 -13.63
N THR A 154 -18.39 -11.67 -12.84
CA THR A 154 -19.37 -11.80 -11.75
C THR A 154 -19.20 -10.75 -10.65
N ASN A 155 -18.03 -10.11 -10.54
CA ASN A 155 -17.81 -8.98 -9.64
C ASN A 155 -18.53 -7.70 -10.10
N PHE A 156 -18.95 -7.65 -11.37
CA PHE A 156 -19.55 -6.47 -12.00
C PHE A 156 -21.04 -6.71 -12.30
N THR A 157 -21.85 -6.69 -11.24
CA THR A 157 -23.28 -7.03 -11.29
C THR A 157 -24.19 -5.90 -11.78
N HIS A 158 -23.68 -4.68 -11.95
CA HIS A 158 -24.48 -3.53 -12.34
C HIS A 158 -24.61 -3.37 -13.87
N SER A 159 -25.75 -2.83 -14.33
CA SER A 159 -26.14 -2.75 -15.74
C SER A 159 -25.32 -1.76 -16.61
N GLN A 160 -24.44 -0.97 -16.02
CA GLN A 160 -23.68 0.10 -16.71
C GLN A 160 -22.44 -0.40 -17.46
N GLY A 161 -22.35 -1.71 -17.71
CA GLY A 161 -21.26 -2.33 -18.45
C GLY A 161 -20.15 -2.87 -17.54
N ILE A 162 -19.42 -3.84 -18.08
CA ILE A 162 -18.27 -4.49 -17.43
C ILE A 162 -17.04 -3.65 -17.75
N PRO A 163 -16.27 -3.18 -16.74
CA PRO A 163 -15.05 -2.41 -16.98
C PRO A 163 -14.03 -3.24 -17.77
N GLN A 164 -13.33 -2.58 -18.71
CA GLN A 164 -12.36 -3.24 -19.59
C GLN A 164 -10.92 -3.16 -19.06
N ASN A 165 -10.64 -2.15 -18.23
CA ASN A 165 -9.32 -1.88 -17.68
C ASN A 165 -9.41 -1.41 -16.23
N GLU A 166 -8.26 -1.30 -15.56
CA GLU A 166 -8.17 -0.90 -14.16
C GLU A 166 -8.74 0.52 -13.89
N ALA A 167 -8.58 1.47 -14.81
CA ALA A 167 -9.13 2.82 -14.65
C ALA A 167 -10.67 2.82 -14.63
N GLU A 168 -11.29 2.12 -15.58
CA GLU A 168 -12.75 1.92 -15.60
C GLU A 168 -13.25 1.14 -14.38
N MET A 169 -12.48 0.16 -13.92
CA MET A 169 -12.79 -0.60 -12.71
C MET A 169 -12.79 0.31 -11.47
N MET A 170 -11.83 1.22 -11.33
CA MET A 170 -11.82 2.17 -10.21
C MET A 170 -13.04 3.10 -10.23
N LEU A 171 -13.43 3.58 -11.42
CA LEU A 171 -14.65 4.38 -11.61
C LEU A 171 -15.92 3.57 -11.26
N TYR A 172 -15.95 2.30 -11.63
CA TYR A 172 -17.03 1.37 -11.25
C TYR A 172 -17.13 1.25 -9.73
N VAL A 173 -16.01 0.97 -9.05
CA VAL A 173 -15.98 0.87 -7.58
C VAL A 173 -16.47 2.16 -6.94
N HIS A 174 -15.99 3.33 -7.38
CA HIS A 174 -16.42 4.63 -6.85
C HIS A 174 -17.94 4.84 -6.98
N ARG A 175 -18.50 4.53 -8.15
CA ARG A 175 -19.92 4.74 -8.45
C ARG A 175 -20.81 3.94 -7.51
N TYR A 176 -20.45 2.68 -7.27
CA TYR A 176 -21.25 1.72 -6.51
C TYR A 176 -20.81 1.56 -5.05
N LEU A 177 -19.82 2.34 -4.62
CA LEU A 177 -19.43 2.43 -3.23
C LEU A 177 -20.60 2.93 -2.38
N ASP A 178 -20.84 2.23 -1.26
CA ASP A 178 -21.68 2.71 -0.17
C ASP A 178 -20.88 3.66 0.72
N ALA A 179 -20.79 4.92 0.29
CA ALA A 179 -20.10 5.99 0.99
C ALA A 179 -21.05 7.16 1.27
N PRO A 180 -20.76 7.98 2.31
CA PRO A 180 -21.50 9.21 2.59
C PRO A 180 -21.63 10.07 1.34
N ARG A 181 -22.82 10.65 1.14
CA ARG A 181 -23.18 11.40 -0.06
C ARG A 181 -22.19 12.53 -0.33
N GLU A 182 -21.77 13.23 0.71
CA GLU A 182 -20.83 14.35 0.64
C GLU A 182 -19.46 13.93 0.10
N MET A 183 -19.01 12.72 0.42
CA MET A 183 -17.77 12.16 -0.12
C MET A 183 -17.93 11.80 -1.60
N LYS A 184 -19.08 11.23 -2.00
CA LYS A 184 -19.35 10.84 -3.40
C LYS A 184 -19.54 12.03 -4.34
N GLU A 185 -19.93 13.18 -3.82
CA GLU A 185 -20.14 14.42 -4.57
C GLU A 185 -18.86 15.26 -4.74
N LEU A 186 -17.74 14.82 -4.15
CA LEU A 186 -16.47 15.52 -4.30
C LEU A 186 -15.97 15.50 -5.76
N PRO A 187 -15.20 16.53 -6.18
CA PRO A 187 -14.43 16.46 -7.41
C PRO A 187 -13.59 15.19 -7.46
N LEU A 188 -13.71 14.46 -8.57
CA LEU A 188 -12.94 13.25 -8.85
C LEU A 188 -12.04 13.51 -10.06
N ARG A 189 -10.73 13.27 -9.88
CA ARG A 189 -9.74 13.29 -10.95
C ARG A 189 -9.17 11.90 -11.15
N VAL A 190 -9.06 11.45 -12.40
CA VAL A 190 -8.44 10.16 -12.74
C VAL A 190 -7.18 10.43 -13.55
N ILE A 191 -6.05 10.02 -13.00
CA ILE A 191 -4.75 10.01 -13.68
C ILE A 191 -4.50 8.57 -14.14
N SER A 192 -4.74 8.35 -15.43
CA SER A 192 -4.61 7.05 -16.09
C SER A 192 -3.36 7.02 -16.96
N VAL A 193 -2.47 6.07 -16.71
CA VAL A 193 -1.27 5.85 -17.55
C VAL A 193 -1.52 4.69 -18.51
N PRO A 194 -1.31 4.87 -19.82
CA PRO A 194 -1.62 3.84 -20.80
C PRO A 194 -0.74 2.59 -20.63
N PHE A 195 -1.33 1.43 -20.90
CA PHE A 195 -0.60 0.16 -20.95
C PHE A 195 0.23 0.07 -22.24
N ASP A 196 1.53 -0.20 -22.10
CA ASP A 196 2.40 -0.40 -23.26
C ASP A 196 2.15 -1.79 -23.86
N LYS A 197 1.28 -1.82 -24.88
CA LYS A 197 0.91 -3.04 -25.61
C LYS A 197 2.05 -3.65 -26.40
N ILE A 198 3.07 -2.86 -26.77
CA ILE A 198 4.19 -3.32 -27.60
C ILE A 198 5.15 -4.15 -26.74
N ASN A 199 5.54 -3.59 -25.59
CA ASN A 199 6.49 -4.25 -24.69
C ASN A 199 5.80 -5.08 -23.60
N GLY A 200 4.46 -5.05 -23.53
CA GLY A 200 3.68 -5.67 -22.46
C GLY A 200 3.95 -5.04 -21.08
N LYS A 201 4.44 -3.80 -21.05
CA LYS A 201 4.87 -3.14 -19.80
C LYS A 201 3.68 -2.48 -19.13
N ARG A 202 3.36 -2.97 -17.92
CA ARG A 202 2.37 -2.33 -17.05
C ARG A 202 2.91 -1.02 -16.46
N PRO A 203 2.08 0.03 -16.38
CA PRO A 203 2.41 1.22 -15.59
C PRO A 203 2.74 0.84 -14.15
N THR A 204 3.82 1.38 -13.64
CA THR A 204 4.21 1.27 -12.24
C THR A 204 3.56 2.38 -11.41
N ARG A 205 3.56 2.24 -10.07
CA ARG A 205 3.15 3.36 -9.19
C ARG A 205 3.98 4.63 -9.43
N ALA A 206 5.28 4.48 -9.72
CA ALA A 206 6.13 5.62 -10.02
C ALA A 206 5.71 6.33 -11.33
N ASP A 207 5.24 5.58 -12.33
CA ASP A 207 4.72 6.16 -13.57
C ASP A 207 3.44 6.99 -13.30
N THR A 208 2.50 6.47 -12.50
CA THR A 208 1.25 7.18 -12.20
C THR A 208 1.46 8.41 -11.31
N ILE A 209 2.40 8.36 -10.35
CA ILE A 209 2.80 9.54 -9.56
C ILE A 209 3.44 10.59 -10.46
N ARG A 210 4.36 10.22 -11.34
CA ARG A 210 5.00 11.17 -12.27
C ARG A 210 3.98 11.81 -13.21
N ALA A 211 3.10 11.01 -13.81
CA ALA A 211 2.03 11.52 -14.67
C ALA A 211 1.12 12.52 -13.93
N TRP A 212 0.84 12.28 -12.64
CA TRP A 212 0.07 13.24 -11.84
C TRP A 212 0.83 14.54 -11.63
N LEU A 213 2.12 14.47 -11.30
CA LEU A 213 2.97 15.65 -11.05
C LEU A 213 3.22 16.47 -12.32
N GLU A 214 3.32 15.83 -13.49
CA GLU A 214 3.47 16.51 -14.79
C GLU A 214 2.29 17.42 -15.11
N GLY A 215 1.09 17.09 -14.61
CA GLY A 215 -0.09 17.94 -14.70
C GLY A 215 -0.03 19.23 -13.86
N SER A 216 1.12 19.52 -13.23
CA SER A 216 1.35 20.67 -12.34
C SER A 216 0.21 20.91 -11.33
N PRO A 217 -0.20 19.89 -10.57
CA PRO A 217 -1.31 20.01 -9.63
C PRO A 217 -0.93 20.94 -8.47
N ASN A 218 -1.93 21.61 -7.89
CA ASN A 218 -1.78 22.17 -6.56
C ASN A 218 -1.78 21.01 -5.56
N LEU A 219 -0.61 20.62 -5.07
CA LEU A 219 -0.44 19.39 -4.31
C LEU A 219 -0.94 19.48 -2.87
N GLY A 220 -0.95 20.66 -2.23
CA GLY A 220 -1.44 20.81 -0.87
C GLY A 220 -0.98 19.71 0.11
N LYS A 221 -1.86 19.31 1.02
CA LYS A 221 -1.69 18.14 1.91
C LYS A 221 -2.36 16.91 1.30
N CYS A 222 -1.59 15.85 1.08
CA CYS A 222 -2.07 14.61 0.46
C CYS A 222 -2.24 13.47 1.47
N LEU A 223 -3.37 12.78 1.38
CA LEU A 223 -3.60 11.48 2.01
C LEU A 223 -3.56 10.39 0.94
N PHE A 224 -2.51 9.58 0.91
CA PHE A 224 -2.45 8.41 0.04
C PHE A 224 -3.11 7.21 0.69
N VAL A 225 -3.92 6.47 -0.09
CA VAL A 225 -4.67 5.31 0.38
C VAL A 225 -4.19 4.06 -0.33
N SER A 226 -3.72 3.09 0.46
CA SER A 226 -3.35 1.75 0.02
C SER A 226 -3.97 0.67 0.93
N ASN A 227 -3.44 -0.54 0.90
CA ASN A 227 -3.80 -1.61 1.83
C ASN A 227 -2.54 -2.29 2.31
N GLN A 228 -2.60 -2.83 3.53
CA GLN A 228 -1.61 -3.80 3.95
C GLN A 228 -1.63 -5.06 3.06
N PRO A 229 -0.47 -5.71 2.83
CA PRO A 229 0.86 -5.38 3.37
C PRO A 229 1.64 -4.32 2.56
N TYR A 230 1.02 -3.63 1.60
CA TYR A 230 1.74 -2.84 0.59
C TYR A 230 2.04 -1.39 1.00
N CYS A 231 1.48 -0.91 2.10
CA CYS A 231 1.60 0.49 2.52
C CYS A 231 3.06 0.95 2.65
N MET A 232 3.94 0.12 3.23
CA MET A 232 5.36 0.44 3.40
C MET A 232 6.07 0.62 2.05
N TYR A 233 5.87 -0.32 1.14
CA TYR A 233 6.40 -0.22 -0.23
C TYR A 233 5.92 1.07 -0.90
N ASP A 234 4.63 1.38 -0.79
CA ASP A 234 4.06 2.56 -1.43
C ASP A 234 4.58 3.86 -0.87
N THR A 235 4.77 3.89 0.44
CA THR A 235 5.37 5.05 1.11
C THR A 235 6.77 5.31 0.60
N LEU A 236 7.58 4.27 0.40
CA LEU A 236 8.92 4.39 -0.16
C LEU A 236 8.90 4.83 -1.62
N VAL A 237 8.01 4.25 -2.45
CA VAL A 237 7.82 4.69 -3.85
C VAL A 237 7.40 6.15 -3.91
N ILE A 238 6.47 6.60 -3.06
CA ILE A 238 6.02 8.00 -3.01
C ILE A 238 7.20 8.88 -2.57
N ARG A 239 7.93 8.54 -1.50
CA ARG A 239 9.13 9.30 -1.08
C ARG A 239 10.18 9.44 -2.20
N ASN A 240 10.30 8.43 -3.06
CA ASN A 240 11.23 8.44 -4.18
C ASN A 240 10.83 9.34 -5.35
N ASN A 241 9.54 9.66 -5.49
CA ASN A 241 8.99 10.32 -6.68
C ASN A 241 8.21 11.62 -6.37
N PHE A 242 7.82 11.85 -5.12
CA PHE A 242 7.04 12.99 -4.68
C PHE A 242 7.94 14.14 -4.20
N PRO A 243 7.57 15.42 -4.39
CA PRO A 243 8.41 16.54 -3.98
C PRO A 243 8.73 16.53 -2.48
N LYS A 244 10.02 16.62 -2.14
CA LYS A 244 10.51 16.58 -0.75
C LYS A 244 9.99 17.74 0.12
N SER A 245 9.58 18.84 -0.50
CA SER A 245 9.02 20.01 0.18
C SER A 245 7.57 19.81 0.67
N LEU A 246 6.92 18.72 0.26
CA LEU A 246 5.52 18.45 0.57
C LEU A 246 5.38 17.29 1.54
N SER A 247 4.45 17.42 2.48
CA SER A 247 4.08 16.35 3.40
C SER A 247 2.93 15.52 2.84
N PHE A 248 2.98 14.23 3.09
CA PHE A 248 1.86 13.33 2.84
C PHE A 248 1.72 12.33 3.99
N GLU A 249 0.52 11.79 4.15
CA GLU A 249 0.27 10.61 4.99
C GLU A 249 -0.10 9.42 4.11
N MET A 250 0.31 8.23 4.52
CA MET A 250 -0.14 6.96 3.96
C MET A 250 -1.11 6.33 4.95
N VAL A 251 -2.25 5.88 4.46
CA VAL A 251 -3.21 5.11 5.25
C VAL A 251 -3.60 3.84 4.52
N GLY A 252 -4.01 2.83 5.29
CA GLY A 252 -4.49 1.58 4.72
C GLY A 252 -5.11 0.67 5.77
N SER A 253 -6.13 -0.05 5.34
CA SER A 253 -6.78 -1.07 6.17
C SER A 253 -5.77 -2.13 6.62
N ALA A 254 -6.02 -2.72 7.78
CA ALA A 254 -5.32 -3.91 8.22
C ALA A 254 -5.44 -5.05 7.18
N ALA A 255 -4.49 -5.98 7.20
CA ALA A 255 -4.56 -7.22 6.45
C ALA A 255 -4.65 -8.40 7.42
N ASP A 256 -5.46 -9.38 7.08
CA ASP A 256 -5.45 -10.66 7.79
C ASP A 256 -4.24 -11.48 7.34
N HIS A 257 -3.48 -12.01 8.30
CA HIS A 257 -2.40 -12.96 8.05
C HIS A 257 -2.85 -14.18 7.24
N LEU A 258 -4.10 -14.62 7.39
CA LEU A 258 -4.66 -15.76 6.65
C LEU A 258 -4.89 -15.46 5.16
N ASP A 259 -4.98 -14.17 4.79
CA ASP A 259 -5.30 -13.72 3.43
C ASP A 259 -4.05 -13.34 2.61
N VAL A 260 -2.85 -13.46 3.19
CA VAL A 260 -1.62 -12.97 2.56
C VAL A 260 -0.55 -14.04 2.49
N ASN A 261 -0.38 -14.63 1.32
CA ASN A 261 0.68 -15.59 1.03
C ASN A 261 2.08 -15.09 1.47
N THR A 262 2.85 -15.95 2.15
CA THR A 262 4.20 -15.62 2.64
C THR A 262 5.17 -15.21 1.54
N ASN A 263 5.09 -15.79 0.34
CA ASN A 263 5.91 -15.36 -0.80
C ASN A 263 5.55 -13.95 -1.29
N VAL A 264 4.29 -13.54 -1.16
CA VAL A 264 3.86 -12.16 -1.46
C VAL A 264 4.45 -11.19 -0.44
N LEU A 265 4.50 -11.56 0.85
CA LEU A 265 5.15 -10.77 1.89
C LEU A 265 6.63 -10.56 1.60
N LEU A 266 7.35 -11.65 1.28
CA LEU A 266 8.78 -11.60 0.96
C LEU A 266 9.05 -10.81 -0.34
N ASP A 267 8.25 -10.98 -1.40
CA ASP A 267 8.33 -10.16 -2.63
C ASP A 267 8.16 -8.67 -2.30
N ASN A 268 7.17 -8.35 -1.47
CA ASN A 268 6.88 -6.97 -1.08
C ASN A 268 8.01 -6.36 -0.23
N LEU A 269 8.57 -7.11 0.71
CA LEU A 269 9.72 -6.66 1.51
C LEU A 269 10.98 -6.47 0.65
N ALA A 270 11.25 -7.37 -0.30
CA ALA A 270 12.35 -7.21 -1.24
C ALA A 270 12.21 -5.90 -2.05
N ARG A 271 10.99 -5.54 -2.45
CA ARG A 271 10.70 -4.26 -3.11
C ARG A 271 10.89 -3.07 -2.19
N CYS A 272 10.49 -3.16 -0.92
CA CYS A 272 10.74 -2.10 0.07
C CYS A 272 12.25 -1.82 0.19
N LEU A 273 13.07 -2.87 0.36
CA LEU A 273 14.52 -2.75 0.47
C LEU A 273 15.16 -2.13 -0.78
N TYR A 274 14.65 -2.48 -1.97
CA TYR A 274 15.11 -1.87 -3.21
C TYR A 274 14.79 -0.37 -3.26
N GLU A 275 13.55 0.02 -2.95
CA GLU A 275 13.14 1.43 -2.94
C GLU A 275 13.89 2.24 -1.88
N GLU A 276 14.16 1.66 -0.72
CA GLU A 276 15.02 2.26 0.31
C GLU A 276 16.43 2.53 -0.23
N LEU A 277 17.06 1.56 -0.91
CA LEU A 277 18.38 1.74 -1.50
C LEU A 277 18.37 2.86 -2.54
N GLN A 278 17.33 2.93 -3.39
CA GLN A 278 17.19 4.03 -4.35
C GLN A 278 17.05 5.39 -3.65
N LEU A 279 16.32 5.46 -2.54
CA LEU A 279 16.13 6.69 -1.78
C LEU A 279 17.44 7.15 -1.15
N LYS A 280 18.19 6.24 -0.52
CA LYS A 280 19.50 6.53 0.10
C LYS A 280 20.55 6.98 -0.92
N ARG A 281 20.49 6.50 -2.17
CA ARG A 281 21.40 6.92 -3.26
C ARG A 281 21.08 8.29 -3.86
N LYS A 282 19.88 8.85 -3.62
CA LYS A 282 19.46 10.18 -4.08
C LYS A 282 19.76 11.31 -3.07
N VAL A 283 20.27 10.96 -1.89
CA VAL A 283 20.71 11.90 -0.85
C VAL A 283 22.20 12.13 -1.01
#